data_AF-A0AA86GJH2-F1
#
_entry.id   AF-A0AA86GJH2-F1
#
_cell.length_a   1.000
_cell.length_b   1.000
_cell.length_c   1.000
_cell.angle_alpha   90.00
_cell.angle_beta   90.00
_cell.angle_gamma   90.00
#
_symmetry.space_group_name_H-M   'P 1'
#
loop_
_entity.id
_entity.type
_entity.pdbx_description
1 polymer ?
#
loop_
_entity_poly.entity_id
_entity_poly.type
_entity_poly.pdbx_seq_one_letter_code
_entity_poly.pdbx_strand_id
1 'polypeptide(L)'
;MGVRFSAVRFAPIQSVDLKQESAANEGAFIVAEFNGDGRPDFIVTTQNWGCAEEADHGKMGPPYDFIISTAAGYQVAYGFNGDIGPEDVKRRGKRDVVEYRRGWNGNCGYIETAVWGWNGTQMDVIERRDDKGKLVDKEGCAVGTQAAARPASFPPIPKGYYAVGTTCARAASAQAASDGPDSLAHFDESALTWFDGGPQIRGFESLGNNRFRVHARSYGNGDDTKGTSTNFIIRVTGASGFVAEAGSTLFDEQVSFMHCPTDTVPKGVRDWFEG
;
A
#
# COMPACT_ATOMS: atom_id res chain seq x y z
N MET A 1 -4.22 41.32 -27.18
CA MET A 1 -3.44 40.33 -27.95
C MET A 1 -3.20 39.14 -27.04
N GLY A 2 -3.78 37.98 -27.34
CA GLY A 2 -3.64 36.78 -26.53
C GLY A 2 -2.29 36.11 -26.78
N VAL A 3 -1.51 35.92 -25.73
CA VAL A 3 -0.23 35.22 -25.80
C VAL A 3 -0.53 33.73 -25.91
N ARG A 4 -0.15 33.13 -27.05
CA ARG A 4 -0.21 31.68 -27.26
C ARG A 4 0.97 31.05 -26.53
N PHE A 5 0.71 30.12 -25.62
CA PHE A 5 1.76 29.28 -25.05
C PHE A 5 2.02 28.10 -25.98
N SER A 6 3.26 27.98 -26.45
CA SER A 6 3.76 26.80 -27.13
C SER A 6 3.94 25.67 -26.11
N ALA A 7 3.52 24.45 -26.47
CA ALA A 7 3.83 23.25 -25.70
C ALA A 7 5.34 23.02 -25.71
N VAL A 8 6.00 23.23 -24.57
CA VAL A 8 7.41 22.90 -24.38
C VAL A 8 7.49 21.48 -23.85
N ARG A 9 7.92 20.53 -24.69
CA ARG A 9 8.32 19.20 -24.25
C ARG A 9 9.77 19.24 -23.75
N PHE A 10 10.01 18.59 -22.63
CA PHE A 10 11.33 18.28 -22.04
C PHE A 10 12.38 19.39 -22.21
N ALA A 11 12.16 20.49 -21.52
CA ALA A 11 13.26 21.19 -20.87
C ALA A 11 12.90 21.26 -19.38
N PRO A 12 13.79 20.85 -18.45
CA PRO A 12 13.61 21.22 -17.05
C PRO A 12 13.42 22.73 -17.02
N ILE A 13 12.25 23.18 -16.53
CA ILE A 13 12.05 24.59 -16.22
C ILE A 13 13.13 24.90 -15.18
N GLN A 14 13.94 25.92 -15.47
CA GLN A 14 15.12 26.32 -14.72
C GLN A 14 15.01 25.97 -13.23
N SER A 15 15.92 25.12 -12.74
CA SER A 15 16.15 24.97 -11.32
C SER A 15 16.43 26.35 -10.74
N VAL A 16 15.52 26.86 -9.92
CA VAL A 16 15.87 27.97 -9.04
C VAL A 16 16.84 27.38 -8.03
N ASP A 17 18.11 27.78 -8.11
CA ASP A 17 19.12 27.39 -7.13
C ASP A 17 18.81 28.14 -5.83
N LEU A 18 17.98 27.54 -4.97
CA LEU A 18 17.69 28.05 -3.63
C LEU A 18 18.87 27.84 -2.67
N LYS A 19 20.05 27.38 -3.13
CA LYS A 19 21.24 27.25 -2.26
C LYS A 19 21.81 28.57 -1.79
N GLN A 20 21.35 29.72 -2.31
CA GLN A 20 21.84 31.01 -1.87
C GLN A 20 20.87 31.60 -0.84
N GLU A 21 21.12 31.23 0.42
CA GLU A 21 20.44 31.60 1.68
C GLU A 21 19.34 30.63 2.14
N SER A 22 19.69 29.64 2.99
CA SER A 22 19.44 29.72 4.43
C SER A 22 19.87 28.41 5.14
N ALA A 23 19.81 28.38 6.47
CA ALA A 23 20.40 27.39 7.35
C ALA A 23 19.70 26.01 7.32
N ALA A 24 20.34 25.00 7.92
CA ALA A 24 19.76 23.67 8.16
C ALA A 24 18.29 23.79 8.62
N ASN A 25 17.37 23.10 7.93
CA ASN A 25 15.92 22.96 8.18
C ASN A 25 14.91 23.54 7.16
N GLU A 26 15.28 23.91 5.92
CA GLU A 26 14.28 24.27 4.89
C GLU A 26 14.23 23.24 3.75
N GLY A 27 13.02 22.74 3.44
CA GLY A 27 12.79 21.66 2.47
C GLY A 27 13.14 22.05 1.03
N ALA A 28 13.60 21.07 0.24
CA ALA A 28 13.90 21.25 -1.18
C ALA A 28 12.68 20.92 -2.04
N PHE A 29 12.50 21.55 -3.21
CA PHE A 29 11.49 21.11 -4.17
C PHE A 29 11.99 21.10 -5.61
N ILE A 30 11.42 20.19 -6.41
CA ILE A 30 11.66 20.03 -7.84
C ILE A 30 10.33 20.27 -8.55
N VAL A 31 10.36 21.04 -9.63
CA VAL A 31 9.19 21.24 -10.52
C VAL A 31 9.40 20.42 -11.80
N ALA A 32 8.47 19.52 -12.09
CA ALA A 32 8.52 18.68 -13.29
C ALA A 32 7.11 18.28 -13.75
N GLU A 33 6.91 17.98 -15.03
CA GLU A 33 5.71 17.24 -15.45
C GLU A 33 5.96 15.75 -15.20
N PHE A 34 5.48 15.24 -14.06
CA PHE A 34 5.77 13.90 -13.55
C PHE A 34 4.64 12.90 -13.82
N ASN A 35 3.40 13.36 -13.88
CA ASN A 35 2.22 12.50 -14.11
C ASN A 35 1.75 12.47 -15.59
N GLY A 36 2.32 13.32 -16.45
CA GLY A 36 2.01 13.43 -17.88
C GLY A 36 0.69 14.12 -18.22
N ASP A 37 0.13 14.93 -17.32
CA ASP A 37 -1.13 15.66 -17.51
C ASP A 37 -0.96 17.04 -18.20
N GLY A 38 0.26 17.39 -18.60
CA GLY A 38 0.60 18.68 -19.19
C GLY A 38 0.69 19.85 -18.21
N ARG A 39 0.66 19.59 -16.89
CA ARG A 39 0.78 20.60 -15.83
C ARG A 39 2.07 20.38 -15.01
N PRO A 40 2.57 21.42 -14.32
CA PRO A 40 3.68 21.25 -13.39
C PRO A 40 3.25 20.47 -12.15
N ASP A 41 3.99 19.41 -11.84
CA ASP A 41 3.99 18.68 -10.58
C ASP A 41 5.16 19.14 -9.70
N PHE A 42 5.07 18.90 -8.40
CA PHE A 42 6.08 19.27 -7.42
C PHE A 42 6.55 18.04 -6.64
N ILE A 43 7.86 17.82 -6.59
CA ILE A 43 8.48 16.85 -5.68
C ILE A 43 9.13 17.65 -4.56
N VAL A 44 8.59 17.59 -3.36
CA VAL A 44 9.06 18.33 -2.20
C VAL A 44 9.74 17.35 -1.24
N THR A 45 10.98 17.60 -0.85
CA THR A 45 11.63 16.88 0.24
C THR A 45 11.50 17.67 1.52
N THR A 46 11.00 17.02 2.58
CA THR A 46 10.89 17.61 3.91
C THR A 46 11.83 16.89 4.86
N GLN A 47 12.66 17.68 5.55
CA GLN A 47 13.56 17.20 6.59
C GLN A 47 12.84 17.20 7.94
N ASN A 48 13.08 16.21 8.80
CA ASN A 48 12.63 16.17 10.18
C ASN A 48 11.09 16.24 10.36
N TRP A 49 10.40 15.17 9.97
CA TRP A 49 9.00 14.91 10.36
C TRP A 49 7.96 15.85 9.70
N GLY A 50 8.21 16.30 8.47
CA GLY A 50 7.39 17.32 7.81
C GLY A 50 5.94 16.89 7.55
N CYS A 51 5.68 15.60 7.29
CA CYS A 51 4.34 15.05 7.04
C CYS A 51 4.10 13.63 7.59
N ALA A 52 5.13 12.92 8.06
CA ALA A 52 5.00 11.58 8.61
C ALA A 52 4.49 11.58 10.06
N GLU A 53 3.38 10.89 10.32
CA GLU A 53 2.87 10.61 11.68
C GLU A 53 3.61 9.44 12.37
N GLU A 54 4.50 8.73 11.66
CA GLU A 54 5.27 7.63 12.24
C GLU A 54 6.42 8.17 13.10
N ALA A 55 6.20 8.19 14.41
CA ALA A 55 7.14 8.69 15.42
C ALA A 55 8.42 7.84 15.59
N ASP A 56 8.55 6.68 14.90
CA ASP A 56 9.70 5.79 15.08
C ASP A 56 10.22 5.23 13.75
N HIS A 57 11.07 6.01 13.09
CA HIS A 57 11.91 5.50 12.00
C HIS A 57 13.05 4.60 12.52
N GLY A 58 13.20 4.39 13.84
CA GLY A 58 14.11 3.42 14.45
C GLY A 58 15.51 3.36 13.82
N LYS A 59 15.98 2.15 13.51
CA LYS A 59 17.23 1.91 12.76
C LYS A 59 17.09 2.17 11.26
N MET A 60 15.94 2.68 10.78
CA MET A 60 15.59 2.77 9.36
C MET A 60 16.14 4.00 8.61
N GLY A 61 17.01 4.80 9.25
CA GLY A 61 17.62 5.99 8.65
C GLY A 61 16.91 7.31 9.06
N PRO A 62 17.54 8.48 8.87
CA PRO A 62 16.98 9.78 9.25
C PRO A 62 15.64 10.11 8.59
N PRO A 63 14.86 11.02 9.19
CA PRO A 63 13.46 11.29 8.84
C PRO A 63 13.34 12.27 7.66
N TYR A 64 13.67 11.82 6.44
CA TYR A 64 13.28 12.55 5.23
C TYR A 64 12.01 11.93 4.64
N ASP A 65 11.10 12.80 4.23
CA ASP A 65 9.92 12.45 3.43
C ASP A 65 10.01 13.17 2.09
N PHE A 66 9.51 12.56 1.01
CA PHE A 66 9.26 13.29 -0.22
C PHE A 66 7.79 13.20 -0.59
N ILE A 67 7.26 14.33 -1.04
CA ILE A 67 5.88 14.54 -1.39
C ILE A 67 5.84 14.79 -2.89
N ILE A 68 5.04 14.02 -3.62
CA ILE A 68 4.70 14.31 -5.00
C ILE A 68 3.32 14.92 -5.02
N SER A 69 3.26 16.22 -5.28
CA SER A 69 2.01 16.97 -5.46
C SER A 69 1.67 17.04 -6.94
N THR A 70 0.48 16.55 -7.28
CA THR A 70 -0.11 16.57 -8.61
C THR A 70 -1.41 17.37 -8.59
N ALA A 71 -1.97 17.66 -9.77
CA ALA A 71 -3.30 18.29 -9.86
C ALA A 71 -4.42 17.48 -9.19
N ALA A 72 -4.24 16.17 -8.97
CA ALA A 72 -5.21 15.28 -8.34
C ALA A 72 -5.05 15.17 -6.80
N GLY A 73 -4.02 15.81 -6.23
CA GLY A 73 -3.65 15.68 -4.81
C GLY A 73 -2.18 15.31 -4.64
N TYR A 74 -1.78 14.98 -3.41
CA TYR A 74 -0.39 14.65 -3.07
C TYR A 74 -0.23 13.21 -2.58
N GLN A 75 0.99 12.68 -2.73
CA GLN A 75 1.39 11.38 -2.20
C GLN A 75 2.72 11.52 -1.49
N VAL A 76 2.91 10.76 -0.41
CA VAL A 76 4.10 10.85 0.45
C VAL A 76 4.85 9.53 0.44
N ALA A 77 6.17 9.61 0.35
CA ALA A 77 7.10 8.51 0.55
C ALA A 77 8.05 8.87 1.69
N TYR A 78 8.45 7.87 2.47
CA TYR A 78 9.08 8.06 3.78
C TYR A 78 10.41 7.31 3.90
N GLY A 79 11.26 7.77 4.82
CA GLY A 79 12.34 6.98 5.40
C GLY A 79 13.58 6.82 4.52
N PHE A 80 14.27 7.93 4.23
CA PHE A 80 15.49 7.91 3.42
C PHE A 80 16.52 8.94 3.90
N ASN A 81 17.79 8.77 3.49
CA ASN A 81 18.93 9.46 4.10
C ASN A 81 19.30 10.88 3.58
N GLY A 82 18.41 11.59 2.88
CA GLY A 82 18.78 12.86 2.26
C GLY A 82 17.82 13.37 1.20
N ASP A 83 18.05 14.58 0.73
CA ASP A 83 17.16 15.26 -0.20
C ASP A 83 17.02 14.54 -1.55
N ILE A 84 15.84 14.66 -2.17
CA ILE A 84 15.65 14.32 -3.58
C ILE A 84 16.11 15.50 -4.43
N GLY A 85 17.06 15.25 -5.33
CA GLY A 85 17.59 16.23 -6.28
C GLY A 85 17.07 16.00 -7.71
N PRO A 86 17.22 16.98 -8.61
CA PRO A 86 16.87 16.83 -10.02
C PRO A 86 17.50 15.61 -10.70
N GLU A 87 18.67 15.16 -10.23
CA GLU A 87 19.38 13.99 -10.71
C GLU A 87 18.68 12.65 -10.40
N ASP A 88 17.80 12.63 -9.40
CA ASP A 88 17.03 11.45 -9.01
C ASP A 88 15.77 11.30 -9.87
N VAL A 89 15.31 12.37 -10.52
CA VAL A 89 14.12 12.37 -11.39
C VAL A 89 14.50 11.93 -12.80
N LYS A 90 13.94 10.79 -13.24
CA LYS A 90 14.33 10.15 -14.51
C LYS A 90 13.13 9.60 -15.25
N ARG A 91 13.32 9.32 -16.54
CA ARG A 91 12.39 8.51 -17.34
C ARG A 91 12.94 7.07 -17.44
N ARG A 92 12.15 6.09 -17.01
CA ARG A 92 12.45 4.65 -17.17
C ARG A 92 11.37 3.97 -18.00
N GLY A 93 11.68 3.72 -19.27
CA GLY A 93 10.70 3.21 -20.22
C GLY A 93 9.55 4.19 -20.40
N LYS A 94 8.33 3.77 -20.04
CA LYS A 94 7.13 4.63 -20.10
C LYS A 94 6.83 5.41 -18.82
N ARG A 95 7.54 5.15 -17.72
CA ARG A 95 7.27 5.78 -16.42
C ARG A 95 8.28 6.86 -16.07
N ASP A 96 7.81 7.98 -15.57
CA ASP A 96 8.62 8.94 -14.83
C ASP A 96 8.84 8.38 -13.42
N VAL A 97 10.07 8.46 -12.93
CA VAL A 97 10.53 7.79 -11.71
C VAL A 97 11.38 8.73 -10.85
N VAL A 98 11.35 8.48 -9.55
CA VAL A 98 12.35 8.97 -8.59
C VAL A 98 13.24 7.78 -8.27
N GLU A 99 14.51 7.86 -8.67
CA GLU A 99 15.54 6.87 -8.38
C GLU A 99 16.50 7.42 -7.33
N TYR A 100 16.37 6.94 -6.11
CA TYR A 100 17.18 7.36 -4.97
C TYR A 100 18.28 6.36 -4.67
N ARG A 101 19.54 6.81 -4.64
CA ARG A 101 20.74 5.96 -4.49
C ARG A 101 21.64 6.32 -3.31
N ARG A 102 21.11 7.03 -2.31
CA ARG A 102 21.89 7.39 -1.11
C ARG A 102 21.69 6.40 0.04
N GLY A 103 20.80 5.43 -0.19
CA GLY A 103 20.46 4.30 0.67
C GLY A 103 19.99 4.65 2.08
N TRP A 104 19.58 3.64 2.83
CA TRP A 104 19.21 3.71 4.23
C TRP A 104 19.28 2.33 4.87
N ASN A 105 19.40 2.29 6.18
CA ASN A 105 19.40 1.03 6.89
C ASN A 105 17.97 0.52 6.98
N GLY A 106 17.75 -0.78 6.84
CA GLY A 106 16.50 -1.44 7.21
C GLY A 106 16.73 -2.44 8.34
N ASN A 107 15.65 -3.07 8.83
CA ASN A 107 15.76 -4.05 9.92
C ASN A 107 16.52 -5.34 9.50
N CYS A 108 16.43 -5.73 8.23
CA CYS A 108 17.06 -6.93 7.68
C CYS A 108 18.38 -6.64 6.96
N GLY A 109 18.63 -5.41 6.54
CA GLY A 109 19.80 -5.05 5.76
C GLY A 109 19.77 -3.64 5.22
N TYR A 110 20.90 -3.21 4.66
CA TYR A 110 21.01 -1.92 3.99
C TYR A 110 20.28 -1.95 2.65
N ILE A 111 19.51 -0.90 2.38
CA ILE A 111 18.88 -0.67 1.10
C ILE A 111 19.69 0.43 0.43
N GLU A 112 20.36 0.13 -0.69
CA GLU A 112 21.18 1.09 -1.43
C GLU A 112 20.32 1.95 -2.36
N THR A 113 19.37 1.32 -3.05
CA THR A 113 18.55 1.98 -4.07
C THR A 113 17.07 1.76 -3.83
N ALA A 114 16.26 2.82 -3.98
CA ALA A 114 14.82 2.73 -4.23
C ALA A 114 14.45 3.41 -5.54
N VAL A 115 13.48 2.82 -6.24
CA VAL A 115 12.85 3.43 -7.40
C VAL A 115 11.36 3.50 -7.16
N TRP A 116 10.79 4.70 -7.16
CA TRP A 116 9.36 4.92 -7.21
C TRP A 116 8.97 5.39 -8.60
N GLY A 117 7.82 4.97 -9.12
CA GLY A 117 7.35 5.43 -10.42
C GLY A 117 5.86 5.70 -10.47
N TRP A 118 5.49 6.65 -11.32
CA TRP A 118 4.09 6.95 -11.59
C TRP A 118 3.48 5.87 -12.50
N ASN A 119 2.37 5.27 -12.07
CA ASN A 119 1.67 4.26 -12.85
C ASN A 119 0.47 4.81 -13.65
N GLY A 120 0.24 6.12 -13.62
CA GLY A 120 -0.92 6.79 -14.22
C GLY A 120 -1.95 7.28 -13.19
N THR A 121 -1.93 6.71 -11.97
CA THR A 121 -2.87 7.08 -10.89
C THR A 121 -2.16 7.37 -9.58
N GLN A 122 -1.06 6.69 -9.31
CA GLN A 122 -0.27 6.85 -8.09
C GLN A 122 1.20 6.47 -8.32
N MET A 123 2.02 6.85 -7.35
CA MET A 123 3.36 6.34 -7.13
C MET A 123 3.28 4.92 -6.57
N ASP A 124 3.97 4.01 -7.23
CA ASP A 124 4.30 2.70 -6.68
C ASP A 124 5.81 2.57 -6.50
N VAL A 125 6.22 1.70 -5.57
CA VAL A 125 7.62 1.28 -5.49
C VAL A 125 7.84 0.29 -6.63
N ILE A 126 8.69 0.65 -7.59
CA ILE A 126 9.09 -0.22 -8.69
C ILE A 126 10.07 -1.28 -8.17
N GLU A 127 11.09 -0.85 -7.43
CA GLU A 127 12.07 -1.76 -6.84
C GLU A 127 12.84 -1.13 -5.68
N ARG A 128 13.39 -1.99 -4.82
CA ARG A 128 14.45 -1.65 -3.87
C ARG A 128 15.57 -2.66 -3.99
N ARG A 129 16.82 -2.21 -3.85
CA ARG A 129 18.01 -3.07 -3.95
C ARG A 129 18.98 -2.85 -2.80
N ASP A 130 19.59 -3.93 -2.32
CA ASP A 130 20.71 -3.88 -1.38
C ASP A 130 22.02 -3.45 -2.07
N ASP A 131 23.09 -3.33 -1.28
CA ASP A 131 24.47 -2.99 -1.71
C ASP A 131 25.09 -4.02 -2.68
N LYS A 132 24.43 -5.15 -2.88
CA LYS A 132 24.81 -6.22 -3.83
C LYS A 132 23.91 -6.23 -5.05
N GLY A 133 23.02 -5.26 -5.19
CA GLY A 133 22.05 -5.15 -6.27
C GLY A 133 20.92 -6.17 -6.20
N LYS A 134 20.73 -6.90 -5.09
CA LYS A 134 19.65 -7.88 -4.93
C LYS A 134 18.36 -7.15 -4.53
N LEU A 135 17.23 -7.61 -5.05
CA LEU A 135 15.93 -7.06 -4.66
C LEU A 135 15.64 -7.28 -3.17
N VAL A 136 15.16 -6.23 -2.51
CA VAL A 136 14.76 -6.23 -1.11
C VAL A 136 13.42 -5.54 -0.88
N ASP A 137 12.80 -5.76 0.29
CA ASP A 137 11.61 -5.02 0.73
C ASP A 137 11.97 -3.70 1.44
N LYS A 138 11.00 -3.07 2.13
CA LYS A 138 11.22 -1.78 2.81
C LYS A 138 12.11 -1.92 4.06
N GLU A 139 12.26 -3.13 4.58
CA GLU A 139 13.13 -3.47 5.70
C GLU A 139 14.52 -3.97 5.25
N GLY A 140 14.76 -4.10 3.95
CA GLY A 140 16.02 -4.62 3.43
C GLY A 140 16.09 -6.16 3.42
N CYS A 141 14.97 -6.85 3.61
CA CYS A 141 14.93 -8.30 3.54
C CYS A 141 14.90 -8.73 2.09
N ALA A 142 15.67 -9.76 1.73
CA ALA A 142 15.71 -10.31 0.39
C ALA A 142 14.31 -10.72 -0.10
N VAL A 143 13.83 -10.10 -1.18
CA VAL A 143 12.62 -10.56 -1.86
C VAL A 143 13.03 -11.51 -2.99
N GLY A 144 12.44 -12.70 -3.01
CA GLY A 144 12.45 -13.53 -4.22
C GLY A 144 11.83 -12.71 -5.36
N THR A 145 12.31 -12.89 -6.60
CA THR A 145 11.85 -12.12 -7.78
C THR A 145 10.33 -11.97 -7.75
N GLN A 146 9.89 -10.78 -7.35
CA GLN A 146 8.49 -10.46 -7.18
C GLN A 146 7.93 -10.34 -8.59
N ALA A 147 7.26 -11.41 -9.05
CA ALA A 147 6.57 -11.40 -10.32
C ALA A 147 5.65 -10.18 -10.33
N ALA A 148 5.74 -9.37 -11.39
CA ALA A 148 4.86 -8.21 -11.59
C ALA A 148 3.43 -8.59 -11.20
N ALA A 149 2.80 -7.73 -10.40
CA ALA A 149 1.51 -8.04 -9.84
C ALA A 149 0.51 -8.34 -10.95
N ARG A 150 -0.11 -9.53 -10.87
CA ARG A 150 -1.04 -10.04 -11.89
C ARG A 150 -2.45 -10.07 -11.32
N PRO A 151 -3.47 -9.79 -12.14
CA PRO A 151 -4.84 -10.18 -11.82
C PRO A 151 -4.81 -11.65 -11.39
N ALA A 152 -5.25 -11.91 -10.17
CA ALA A 152 -5.27 -13.24 -9.61
C ALA A 152 -6.71 -13.74 -9.52
N SER A 153 -6.88 -15.04 -9.68
CA SER A 153 -8.06 -15.74 -9.16
C SER A 153 -8.08 -15.63 -7.63
N PHE A 154 -9.17 -16.09 -7.01
CA PHE A 154 -9.24 -16.21 -5.55
C PHE A 154 -7.95 -16.84 -4.99
N PRO A 155 -7.41 -16.33 -3.86
CA PRO A 155 -6.20 -16.85 -3.24
C PRO A 155 -6.30 -18.38 -3.03
N PRO A 156 -5.18 -19.12 -3.02
CA PRO A 156 -5.16 -20.59 -2.94
C PRO A 156 -5.48 -21.09 -1.52
N ILE A 157 -6.67 -20.74 -1.04
CA ILE A 157 -7.27 -21.10 0.23
C ILE A 157 -8.76 -21.43 -0.02
N PRO A 158 -9.44 -22.18 0.86
CA PRO A 158 -10.82 -22.57 0.61
C PRO A 158 -11.78 -21.39 0.82
N LYS A 159 -12.79 -21.27 -0.02
CA LYS A 159 -13.88 -20.33 0.23
C LYS A 159 -14.74 -20.84 1.39
N GLY A 160 -15.33 -19.93 2.17
CA GLY A 160 -16.26 -20.29 3.24
C GLY A 160 -15.93 -19.62 4.56
N TYR A 161 -16.11 -20.35 5.65
CA TYR A 161 -16.03 -19.81 7.00
C TYR A 161 -14.61 -19.76 7.54
N TYR A 162 -14.29 -18.68 8.25
CA TYR A 162 -13.00 -18.44 8.88
C TYR A 162 -13.16 -17.95 10.30
N ALA A 163 -12.46 -18.58 11.24
CA ALA A 163 -12.27 -18.05 12.59
C ALA A 163 -11.26 -16.90 12.55
N VAL A 164 -11.62 -15.79 13.18
CA VAL A 164 -10.85 -14.54 13.18
C VAL A 164 -10.19 -14.37 14.54
N GLY A 165 -8.85 -14.36 14.56
CA GLY A 165 -8.05 -14.23 15.79
C GLY A 165 -8.24 -15.35 16.82
N THR A 166 -8.93 -16.43 16.46
CA THR A 166 -9.34 -17.48 17.39
C THR A 166 -9.44 -18.86 16.73
N THR A 167 -9.92 -19.86 17.46
CA THR A 167 -10.12 -21.23 16.96
C THR A 167 -11.52 -21.43 16.38
N CYS A 168 -11.66 -22.36 15.43
CA CYS A 168 -12.97 -22.70 14.85
C CYS A 168 -14.00 -23.13 15.89
N ALA A 169 -13.59 -23.90 16.91
CA ALA A 169 -14.50 -24.31 17.98
C ALA A 169 -15.08 -23.13 18.77
N ARG A 170 -14.29 -22.07 18.99
CA ARG A 170 -14.73 -20.87 19.69
C ARG A 170 -15.59 -19.99 18.79
N ALA A 171 -15.15 -19.75 17.56
CA ALA A 171 -15.86 -18.94 16.57
C ALA A 171 -17.23 -19.55 16.17
N ALA A 172 -17.32 -20.88 16.12
CA ALA A 172 -18.54 -21.60 15.75
C ALA A 172 -19.52 -21.82 16.92
N SER A 173 -19.24 -21.32 18.12
CA SER A 173 -20.12 -21.53 19.28
C SER A 173 -21.36 -20.63 19.25
N ALA A 174 -22.50 -21.14 19.74
CA ALA A 174 -23.74 -20.38 19.84
C ALA A 174 -23.64 -19.17 20.79
N GLN A 175 -22.71 -19.22 21.76
CA GLN A 175 -22.38 -18.10 22.64
C GLN A 175 -21.77 -16.94 21.84
N ALA A 176 -20.82 -17.22 20.94
CA ALA A 176 -20.22 -16.20 20.07
C ALA A 176 -21.28 -15.51 19.19
N ALA A 177 -22.26 -16.26 18.67
CA ALA A 177 -23.37 -15.70 17.89
C ALA A 177 -24.31 -14.78 18.71
N SER A 178 -24.40 -15.00 20.02
CA SER A 178 -25.29 -14.24 20.92
C SER A 178 -24.63 -12.97 21.47
N ASP A 179 -23.30 -12.98 21.59
CA ASP A 179 -22.50 -11.87 22.13
C ASP A 179 -22.05 -10.85 21.05
N GLY A 180 -22.37 -11.13 19.77
CA GLY A 180 -21.97 -10.35 18.59
C GLY A 180 -20.54 -10.69 18.15
N PRO A 181 -20.33 -11.51 17.09
CA PRO A 181 -18.98 -11.98 16.79
C PRO A 181 -18.34 -11.35 15.56
N ASP A 182 -17.27 -10.59 15.78
CA ASP A 182 -16.19 -10.40 14.79
C ASP A 182 -15.31 -11.67 14.66
N SER A 183 -15.62 -12.72 15.43
CA SER A 183 -14.81 -13.94 15.57
C SER A 183 -15.01 -14.97 14.45
N LEU A 184 -16.07 -14.84 13.64
CA LEU A 184 -16.34 -15.68 12.47
C LEU A 184 -16.67 -14.81 11.26
N ALA A 185 -16.00 -15.06 10.16
CA ALA A 185 -16.24 -14.39 8.88
C ALA A 185 -16.50 -15.42 7.77
N HIS A 186 -17.29 -15.04 6.78
CA HIS A 186 -17.38 -15.73 5.51
C HIS A 186 -16.53 -15.01 4.47
N PHE A 187 -15.70 -15.75 3.73
CA PHE A 187 -14.79 -15.20 2.73
C PHE A 187 -14.88 -15.96 1.41
N ASP A 188 -15.18 -15.25 0.33
CA ASP A 188 -15.22 -15.78 -1.02
C ASP A 188 -14.79 -14.72 -2.07
N GLU A 189 -15.11 -14.94 -3.34
CA GLU A 189 -14.75 -14.00 -4.42
C GLU A 189 -15.55 -12.69 -4.40
N SER A 190 -16.66 -12.66 -3.69
CA SER A 190 -17.65 -11.60 -3.70
C SER A 190 -17.61 -10.74 -2.44
N ALA A 191 -17.25 -11.30 -1.29
CA ALA A 191 -17.20 -10.55 -0.04
C ALA A 191 -16.29 -11.19 1.02
N LEU A 192 -15.88 -10.35 1.97
CA LEU A 192 -15.46 -10.76 3.31
C LEU A 192 -16.50 -10.21 4.27
N THR A 193 -17.23 -11.08 4.96
CA THR A 193 -18.46 -10.70 5.66
C THR A 193 -18.47 -11.25 7.08
N TRP A 194 -18.83 -10.41 8.03
CA TRP A 194 -19.17 -10.74 9.41
C TRP A 194 -20.70 -10.65 9.61
N PHE A 195 -21.16 -10.82 10.85
CA PHE A 195 -22.58 -10.80 11.18
C PHE A 195 -23.27 -9.46 10.87
N ASP A 196 -22.53 -8.35 10.93
CA ASP A 196 -23.01 -6.98 10.67
C ASP A 196 -22.75 -6.50 9.24
N GLY A 197 -22.23 -7.39 8.39
CA GLY A 197 -21.87 -7.10 7.02
C GLY A 197 -20.36 -7.11 6.81
N GLY A 198 -19.91 -6.48 5.74
CA GLY A 198 -18.50 -6.43 5.40
C GLY A 198 -18.27 -5.94 3.97
N PRO A 199 -17.02 -5.76 3.56
CA PRO A 199 -16.72 -5.22 2.25
C PRO A 199 -17.04 -6.19 1.12
N GLN A 200 -17.54 -5.64 0.01
CA GLN A 200 -17.63 -6.33 -1.26
C GLN A 200 -16.25 -6.42 -1.90
N ILE A 201 -15.88 -7.61 -2.35
CA ILE A 201 -14.64 -7.85 -3.09
C ILE A 201 -14.87 -7.57 -4.57
N ARG A 202 -13.92 -6.84 -5.16
CA ARG A 202 -13.91 -6.43 -6.56
C ARG A 202 -12.86 -7.20 -7.37
N GLY A 203 -11.87 -7.77 -6.70
CA GLY A 203 -10.87 -8.62 -7.33
C GLY A 203 -9.65 -8.84 -6.46
N PHE A 204 -8.74 -9.67 -6.98
CA PHE A 204 -7.49 -10.03 -6.31
C PHE A 204 -6.31 -9.70 -7.21
N GLU A 205 -5.22 -9.30 -6.59
CA GLU A 205 -3.95 -9.04 -7.24
C GLU A 205 -2.86 -9.80 -6.49
N SER A 206 -2.17 -10.70 -7.18
CA SER A 206 -1.05 -11.43 -6.59
C SER A 206 0.14 -10.50 -6.46
N LEU A 207 0.69 -10.37 -5.26
CA LEU A 207 1.89 -9.57 -4.97
C LEU A 207 3.15 -10.45 -4.90
N GLY A 208 3.04 -11.75 -5.19
CA GLY A 208 4.09 -12.74 -4.95
C GLY A 208 4.25 -13.09 -3.47
N ASN A 209 5.10 -14.08 -3.16
CA ASN A 209 5.40 -14.53 -1.79
C ASN A 209 4.15 -14.84 -0.95
N ASN A 210 3.15 -15.50 -1.57
CA ASN A 210 1.86 -15.83 -0.96
C ASN A 210 1.06 -14.61 -0.46
N ARG A 211 1.38 -13.40 -0.92
CA ARG A 211 0.65 -12.17 -0.60
C ARG A 211 -0.29 -11.79 -1.75
N PHE A 212 -1.47 -11.32 -1.37
CA PHE A 212 -2.52 -10.91 -2.29
C PHE A 212 -3.10 -9.59 -1.81
N ARG A 213 -3.17 -8.60 -2.69
CA ARG A 213 -4.01 -7.42 -2.47
C ARG A 213 -5.44 -7.78 -2.81
N VAL A 214 -6.33 -7.59 -1.86
CA VAL A 214 -7.77 -7.72 -2.03
C VAL A 214 -8.31 -6.32 -2.34
N HIS A 215 -8.85 -6.16 -3.54
CA HIS A 215 -9.52 -4.93 -3.94
C HIS A 215 -10.94 -5.00 -3.43
N ALA A 216 -11.31 -4.13 -2.51
CA ALA A 216 -12.56 -4.24 -1.77
C ALA A 216 -13.22 -2.88 -1.55
N ARG A 217 -14.54 -2.87 -1.41
CA ARG A 217 -15.34 -1.67 -1.21
C ARG A 217 -16.31 -1.87 -0.06
N SER A 218 -16.26 -0.98 0.93
CA SER A 218 -17.24 -0.95 2.01
C SER A 218 -18.36 0.01 1.66
N TYR A 219 -19.57 -0.37 2.00
CA TYR A 219 -20.77 0.45 1.87
C TYR A 219 -21.23 0.73 3.29
N GLY A 220 -21.21 2.00 3.71
CA GLY A 220 -21.72 2.36 5.03
C GLY A 220 -23.21 2.03 5.15
N ASN A 221 -23.74 1.99 6.39
CA ASN A 221 -25.16 1.71 6.69
C ASN A 221 -26.15 2.81 6.22
N GLY A 222 -25.84 3.56 5.16
CA GLY A 222 -26.70 4.57 4.53
C GLY A 222 -26.75 4.40 3.00
N ASP A 223 -27.41 5.33 2.30
CA ASP A 223 -27.54 5.35 0.84
C ASP A 223 -26.22 5.75 0.13
N ASP A 224 -25.10 5.21 0.60
CA ASP A 224 -23.78 5.40 0.01
C ASP A 224 -23.62 4.47 -1.20
N THR A 225 -24.34 4.79 -2.27
CA THR A 225 -24.22 4.11 -3.57
C THR A 225 -22.80 4.16 -4.17
N LYS A 226 -21.93 5.01 -3.62
CA LYS A 226 -20.56 5.19 -4.11
C LYS A 226 -19.59 4.24 -3.45
N GLY A 227 -19.71 3.93 -2.16
CA GLY A 227 -18.87 2.97 -1.44
C GLY A 227 -17.40 3.40 -1.33
N THR A 228 -16.81 3.23 -0.15
CA THR A 228 -15.42 3.63 0.13
C THR A 228 -14.46 2.48 -0.19
N SER A 229 -13.38 2.78 -0.90
CA SER A 229 -12.31 1.81 -1.18
C SER A 229 -11.67 1.39 0.15
N THR A 230 -11.63 0.07 0.41
CA THR A 230 -11.08 -0.51 1.63
C THR A 230 -10.13 -1.66 1.30
N ASN A 231 -9.26 -1.43 0.32
CA ASN A 231 -8.30 -2.45 -0.10
C ASN A 231 -7.40 -2.87 1.05
N PHE A 232 -7.12 -4.16 1.15
CA PHE A 232 -6.26 -4.72 2.19
C PHE A 232 -5.34 -5.79 1.60
N ILE A 233 -4.30 -6.17 2.35
CA ILE A 233 -3.36 -7.20 1.94
C ILE A 233 -3.56 -8.42 2.83
N ILE A 234 -3.64 -9.59 2.22
CA ILE A 234 -3.57 -10.86 2.93
C ILE A 234 -2.29 -11.61 2.57
N ARG A 235 -1.77 -12.37 3.53
CA ARG A 235 -0.68 -13.33 3.34
C ARG A 235 -1.20 -14.72 3.65
N VAL A 236 -1.22 -15.59 2.66
CA VAL A 236 -1.58 -17.00 2.84
C VAL A 236 -0.48 -17.69 3.64
N THR A 237 -0.81 -18.19 4.83
CA THR A 237 0.12 -18.83 5.76
C THR A 237 0.11 -20.35 5.63
N GLY A 238 -0.91 -20.92 5.00
CA GLY A 238 -1.01 -22.34 4.69
C GLY A 238 -2.26 -22.65 3.88
N ALA A 239 -2.50 -23.94 3.62
CA ALA A 239 -3.64 -24.39 2.82
C ALA A 239 -5.01 -24.06 3.42
N SER A 240 -5.08 -23.70 4.71
CA SER A 240 -6.32 -23.44 5.45
C SER A 240 -6.27 -22.14 6.24
N GLY A 241 -5.34 -21.23 5.93
CA GLY A 241 -5.18 -20.03 6.73
C GLY A 241 -4.48 -18.90 6.00
N PHE A 242 -4.82 -17.69 6.42
CA PHE A 242 -4.18 -16.48 5.99
C PHE A 242 -4.13 -15.48 7.13
N VAL A 243 -3.38 -14.40 6.92
CA VAL A 243 -3.28 -13.28 7.82
C VAL A 243 -3.59 -12.02 7.03
N ALA A 244 -4.50 -11.20 7.52
CA ALA A 244 -4.67 -9.83 7.04
C ALA A 244 -3.56 -8.97 7.66
N GLU A 245 -2.84 -8.22 6.84
CA GLU A 245 -1.77 -7.34 7.27
C GLU A 245 -2.33 -6.01 7.77
N ALA A 246 -1.65 -5.42 8.75
CA ALA A 246 -2.00 -4.11 9.29
C ALA A 246 -1.82 -2.99 8.24
N GLY A 247 -2.54 -1.89 8.41
CA GLY A 247 -2.39 -0.69 7.59
C GLY A 247 -3.45 -0.51 6.51
N SER A 248 -4.63 -1.13 6.69
CA SER A 248 -5.82 -0.82 5.90
C SER A 248 -6.92 -0.29 6.81
N THR A 249 -7.89 0.44 6.25
CA THR A 249 -9.07 0.93 6.99
C THR A 249 -9.93 -0.17 7.62
N LEU A 250 -9.74 -1.42 7.20
CA LEU A 250 -10.44 -2.59 7.75
C LEU A 250 -9.60 -3.33 8.81
N PHE A 251 -8.28 -3.16 8.78
CA PHE A 251 -7.33 -3.88 9.61
C PHE A 251 -6.24 -2.92 10.09
N ASP A 252 -6.50 -2.30 11.23
CA ASP A 252 -5.52 -1.46 11.92
C ASP A 252 -4.36 -2.30 12.47
N GLU A 253 -4.64 -3.54 12.86
CA GLU A 253 -3.66 -4.52 13.32
C GLU A 253 -3.65 -5.77 12.45
N GLN A 254 -2.61 -6.60 12.61
CA GLN A 254 -2.51 -7.87 11.91
C GLN A 254 -3.50 -8.88 12.50
N VAL A 255 -4.40 -9.42 11.67
CA VAL A 255 -5.44 -10.36 12.12
C VAL A 255 -5.29 -11.71 11.43
N SER A 256 -5.37 -12.81 12.20
CA SER A 256 -5.27 -14.17 11.66
C SER A 256 -6.64 -14.75 11.31
N PHE A 257 -6.69 -15.50 10.22
CA PHE A 257 -7.90 -16.16 9.72
C PHE A 257 -7.61 -17.65 9.51
N MET A 258 -8.40 -18.50 10.17
CA MET A 258 -8.29 -19.96 10.07
C MET A 258 -9.57 -20.55 9.49
N HIS A 259 -9.46 -21.29 8.39
CA HIS A 259 -10.61 -21.89 7.73
C HIS A 259 -11.28 -22.93 8.64
N CYS A 260 -12.59 -22.77 8.82
CA CYS A 260 -13.45 -23.70 9.52
C CYS A 260 -14.26 -24.50 8.51
N PRO A 261 -14.13 -25.84 8.50
CA PRO A 261 -14.97 -26.69 7.67
C PRO A 261 -16.46 -26.41 7.92
N THR A 262 -17.26 -26.31 6.85
CA THR A 262 -18.66 -25.90 6.92
C THR A 262 -19.50 -26.79 7.84
N ASP A 263 -19.19 -28.08 7.92
CA ASP A 263 -19.84 -29.06 8.80
C ASP A 263 -19.53 -28.85 10.29
N THR A 264 -18.45 -28.12 10.61
CA THR A 264 -18.11 -27.71 11.97
C THR A 264 -18.82 -26.42 12.42
N VAL A 265 -19.44 -25.69 11.49
CA VAL A 265 -20.17 -24.45 11.78
C VAL A 265 -21.68 -24.78 11.92
N PRO A 266 -22.30 -24.55 13.09
CA PRO A 266 -23.71 -24.86 13.31
C PRO A 266 -24.61 -24.16 12.31
N LYS A 267 -25.65 -24.85 11.84
CA LYS A 267 -26.60 -24.30 10.86
C LYS A 267 -27.18 -22.95 11.28
N GLY A 268 -27.59 -22.80 12.55
CA GLY A 268 -28.13 -21.53 13.05
C GLY A 268 -27.12 -20.37 13.06
N VAL A 269 -25.81 -20.64 12.96
CA VAL A 269 -24.78 -19.61 12.74
C VAL A 269 -24.59 -19.33 11.24
N ARG A 270 -24.66 -20.38 10.41
CA ARG A 270 -24.55 -20.25 8.95
C ARG A 270 -25.71 -19.49 8.32
N ASP A 271 -26.93 -19.66 8.86
CA ASP A 271 -28.13 -19.00 8.36
C ASP A 271 -28.00 -17.46 8.37
N TRP A 272 -27.15 -16.86 9.22
CA TRP A 272 -26.85 -15.41 9.20
C TRP A 272 -26.10 -14.95 7.95
N PHE A 273 -25.28 -15.83 7.38
CA PHE A 273 -24.48 -15.54 6.18
C PHE A 273 -25.20 -16.01 4.91
N GLU A 274 -26.00 -17.08 5.01
CA GLU A 274 -26.63 -17.75 3.87
C GLU A 274 -28.02 -17.19 3.51
N GLY A 275 -28.72 -16.53 4.45
CA GLY A 275 -30.04 -15.92 4.24
C GLY A 275 -31.22 -16.87 4.46
#